data_AF-A0A2E0V0Z9-F1
#
_entry.id   AF-A0A2E0V0Z9-F1
#
_cell.length_a   1.000
_cell.length_b   1.000
_cell.length_c   1.000
_cell.angle_alpha   90.00
_cell.angle_beta   90.00
_cell.angle_gamma   90.00
#
_symmetry.space_group_name_H-M   'P 1'
#
loop_
_entity.id
_entity.type
_entity.pdbx_description
1 polymer ?
#
loop_
_entity_poly.entity_id
_entity_poly.type
_entity_poly.pdbx_seq_one_letter_code
_entity_poly.pdbx_strand_id
1 'polypeptide(L)'
;MPLHAAYEGLMPVEHAALATLYLTKNLATKYHGEEVTGYEVLEEAGIIVSEAASSSIELTSQPHTDHDSDLSALLFDLKTIIQEISEEFDKLPVFIRPLARSGFKKKAVLSIQNWQRYIEQLVQTNSVNANFDHELLLHRLAPLENYIKGVPAETARFTKDEQFLNEVNITCQNRLIILQAIKSKC
;
A
#
# COMPACT_ATOMS: atom_id res chain seq x y z
N MET A 1 -21.79 4.03 -11.65
CA MET A 1 -21.82 3.30 -10.37
C MET A 1 -20.82 2.17 -10.48
N PRO A 2 -19.97 1.91 -9.48
CA PRO A 2 -18.98 0.86 -9.59
C PRO A 2 -19.67 -0.49 -9.44
N LEU A 3 -19.55 -1.34 -10.47
CA LEU A 3 -19.85 -2.75 -10.37
C LEU A 3 -18.67 -3.44 -9.68
N HIS A 4 -18.98 -4.26 -8.68
CA HIS A 4 -18.00 -5.04 -7.95
C HIS A 4 -18.04 -6.47 -8.48
N ALA A 5 -16.87 -7.10 -8.69
CA ALA A 5 -16.77 -8.42 -9.33
C ALA A 5 -17.59 -9.52 -8.62
N ALA A 6 -17.84 -9.36 -7.33
CA ALA A 6 -18.68 -10.26 -6.54
C ALA A 6 -20.18 -10.24 -6.91
N TYR A 7 -20.63 -9.34 -7.79
CA TYR A 7 -22.03 -9.26 -8.22
C TYR A 7 -22.11 -9.04 -9.74
N GLU A 8 -23.00 -9.78 -10.42
CA GLU A 8 -23.31 -9.56 -11.85
C GLU A 8 -24.07 -8.23 -12.11
N GLY A 9 -24.32 -7.42 -11.07
CA GLY A 9 -25.09 -6.19 -11.15
C GLY A 9 -24.89 -5.28 -9.94
N LEU A 10 -25.90 -4.46 -9.61
CA LEU A 10 -25.87 -3.62 -8.42
C LEU A 10 -25.91 -4.48 -7.15
N MET A 11 -25.25 -4.01 -6.08
CA MET A 11 -25.30 -4.65 -4.77
C MET A 11 -26.76 -4.85 -4.32
N PRO A 12 -27.15 -6.07 -3.89
CA PRO A 12 -28.45 -6.33 -3.27
C PRO A 12 -28.67 -5.49 -2.01
N VAL A 13 -29.93 -5.12 -1.76
CA VAL A 13 -30.29 -4.23 -0.63
C VAL A 13 -29.93 -4.86 0.71
N GLU A 14 -30.05 -6.18 0.81
CA GLU A 14 -29.71 -6.98 1.98
C GLU A 14 -28.22 -6.85 2.32
N HIS A 15 -27.35 -6.86 1.30
CA HIS A 15 -25.90 -6.75 1.49
C HIS A 15 -25.49 -5.30 1.81
N ALA A 16 -26.19 -4.30 1.26
CA ALA A 16 -25.98 -2.90 1.65
C ALA A 16 -26.37 -2.66 3.13
N ALA A 17 -27.47 -3.23 3.58
CA ALA A 17 -27.90 -3.17 4.98
C ALA A 17 -26.91 -3.89 5.90
N LEU A 18 -26.42 -5.05 5.48
CA LEU A 18 -25.46 -5.84 6.25
C LEU A 18 -24.11 -5.11 6.37
N ALA A 19 -23.60 -4.53 5.28
CA ALA A 19 -22.41 -3.68 5.31
C ALA A 19 -22.55 -2.55 6.34
N THR A 20 -23.70 -1.88 6.35
CA THR A 20 -23.99 -0.79 7.30
C THR A 20 -24.01 -1.29 8.76
N LEU A 21 -24.66 -2.43 9.02
CA LEU A 21 -24.71 -3.03 10.35
C LEU A 21 -23.32 -3.46 10.84
N TYR A 22 -22.51 -4.05 9.95
CA TYR A 22 -21.17 -4.50 10.30
C TYR A 22 -20.24 -3.32 10.57
N LEU A 23 -20.31 -2.28 9.73
CA LEU A 23 -19.58 -1.03 9.92
C LEU A 23 -19.90 -0.41 11.28
N THR A 24 -21.19 -0.22 11.59
CA THR A 24 -21.63 0.42 12.83
C THR A 24 -21.31 -0.39 14.08
N LYS A 25 -21.38 -1.72 14.01
CA LYS A 25 -21.18 -2.60 15.16
C LYS A 25 -19.70 -2.92 15.44
N ASN A 26 -18.90 -3.14 14.38
CA ASN A 26 -17.57 -3.73 14.52
C ASN A 26 -16.45 -2.80 14.07
N LEU A 27 -16.73 -1.86 13.15
CA LEU A 27 -15.69 -1.06 12.48
C LEU A 27 -15.88 0.46 12.67
N ALA A 28 -16.80 0.90 13.53
CA ALA A 28 -17.13 2.31 13.71
C ALA A 28 -15.96 3.13 14.28
N THR A 29 -15.18 2.55 15.19
CA THR A 29 -13.92 3.15 15.68
C THR A 29 -12.81 3.08 14.65
N LYS A 30 -12.83 2.06 13.77
CA LYS A 30 -11.82 1.87 12.72
C LYS A 30 -11.97 2.89 11.59
N TYR A 31 -13.20 3.24 11.21
CA TYR A 31 -13.50 4.18 10.11
C TYR A 31 -14.07 5.52 10.58
N HIS A 32 -13.77 5.94 11.82
CA HIS A 32 -14.29 7.19 12.34
C HIS A 32 -13.78 8.40 11.54
N GLY A 33 -14.69 9.10 10.85
CA GLY A 33 -14.35 10.25 10.01
C GLY A 33 -13.79 9.89 8.63
N GLU A 34 -13.85 8.61 8.25
CA GLU A 34 -13.43 8.13 6.92
C GLU A 34 -14.66 7.77 6.06
N GLU A 35 -14.56 7.98 4.74
CA GLU A 35 -15.57 7.52 3.78
C GLU A 35 -15.16 6.11 3.31
N VAL A 36 -16.01 5.11 3.60
CA VAL A 36 -15.78 3.70 3.27
C VAL A 36 -16.95 3.16 2.45
N THR A 37 -16.66 2.30 1.47
CA THR A 37 -17.69 1.72 0.61
C THR A 37 -18.26 0.43 1.23
N GLY A 38 -19.52 0.11 0.90
CA GLY A 38 -20.16 -1.11 1.40
C GLY A 38 -19.47 -2.40 0.94
N TYR A 39 -18.77 -2.37 -0.20
CA TYR A 39 -18.03 -3.53 -0.70
C TYR A 39 -16.82 -3.84 0.19
N GLU A 40 -16.02 -2.82 0.53
CA GLU A 40 -14.86 -2.97 1.42
C GLU A 40 -15.26 -3.52 2.79
N VAL A 41 -16.41 -3.08 3.32
CA VAL A 41 -16.93 -3.59 4.59
C VAL A 41 -17.35 -5.05 4.50
N LEU A 42 -17.95 -5.49 3.39
CA LEU A 42 -18.39 -6.87 3.20
C LEU A 42 -17.24 -7.83 2.90
N GLU A 43 -16.21 -7.37 2.20
CA GLU A 43 -14.96 -8.11 2.01
C GLU A 43 -14.25 -8.34 3.34
N GLU A 44 -14.17 -7.31 4.17
CA GLU A 44 -13.56 -7.45 5.50
C GLU A 44 -14.40 -8.31 6.46
N ALA A 45 -15.73 -8.32 6.28
CA ALA A 45 -16.61 -9.25 6.97
C ALA A 45 -16.51 -10.69 6.43
N GLY A 46 -15.80 -10.93 5.32
CA GLY A 46 -15.68 -12.23 4.66
C GLY A 46 -16.97 -12.72 3.99
N ILE A 47 -17.92 -11.82 3.73
CA ILE A 47 -19.26 -12.15 3.21
C ILE A 47 -19.28 -12.24 1.70
N ILE A 48 -18.46 -11.42 1.05
CA ILE A 48 -18.18 -11.54 -0.37
C ILE A 48 -16.74 -11.92 -0.58
N VAL A 49 -16.52 -12.84 -1.51
CA VAL A 49 -15.21 -13.33 -1.89
C VAL A 49 -14.96 -12.81 -3.30
N SER A 50 -13.82 -12.15 -3.49
CA SER A 50 -13.35 -11.83 -4.84
C SER A 50 -12.92 -13.14 -5.52
N GLU A 51 -13.39 -13.38 -6.75
CA GLU A 51 -13.14 -14.62 -7.52
C GLU A 51 -11.65 -14.95 -7.75
N ALA A 52 -10.73 -14.06 -7.40
CA ALA A 52 -9.30 -14.37 -7.34
C ALA A 52 -8.94 -15.48 -6.31
N ALA A 53 -9.87 -15.90 -5.44
CA ALA A 53 -9.58 -16.81 -4.32
C ALA A 53 -10.03 -18.29 -4.48
N SER A 54 -10.60 -18.71 -5.62
CA SER A 54 -11.14 -20.08 -5.76
C SER A 54 -10.52 -20.88 -6.89
N SER A 55 -9.32 -21.42 -6.68
CA SER A 55 -8.81 -22.59 -7.42
C SER A 55 -7.72 -23.28 -6.59
N SER A 56 -8.12 -24.31 -5.84
CA SER A 56 -7.23 -25.20 -5.12
C SER A 56 -7.28 -26.59 -5.76
N ILE A 57 -6.09 -27.18 -5.96
CA ILE A 57 -5.67 -28.56 -5.69
C ILE A 57 -4.69 -29.00 -6.78
N GLU A 58 -3.40 -29.10 -6.44
CA GLU A 58 -2.66 -30.37 -6.52
C GLU A 58 -1.33 -30.24 -5.75
N LEU A 59 -1.13 -31.16 -4.81
CA LEU A 59 0.10 -31.31 -4.03
C LEU A 59 1.23 -31.78 -4.94
N THR A 60 2.38 -31.12 -4.92
CA THR A 60 3.66 -31.80 -5.15
C THR A 60 4.73 -31.14 -4.29
N SER A 61 5.29 -31.94 -3.39
CA SER A 61 6.41 -31.61 -2.50
C SER A 61 7.69 -31.44 -3.31
N GLN A 62 8.38 -30.29 -3.19
CA GLN A 62 9.85 -30.16 -3.33
C GLN A 62 10.37 -28.74 -2.96
N PRO A 63 11.69 -28.54 -2.78
CA PRO A 63 12.30 -28.09 -1.53
C PRO A 63 12.49 -26.57 -1.42
N HIS A 64 12.52 -26.10 -0.16
CA HIS A 64 12.84 -24.73 0.25
C HIS A 64 14.06 -24.18 -0.50
N THR A 65 13.82 -23.11 -1.26
CA THR A 65 14.85 -22.36 -1.99
C THR A 65 15.09 -21.03 -1.28
N ASP A 66 16.35 -20.65 -1.10
CA ASP A 66 16.92 -19.42 -0.51
C ASP A 66 16.33 -18.07 -0.98
N HIS A 67 15.35 -18.06 -1.88
CA HIS A 67 14.79 -16.85 -2.50
C HIS A 67 13.91 -16.00 -1.56
N ASP A 68 13.34 -16.62 -0.52
CA ASP A 68 12.31 -15.99 0.31
C ASP A 68 12.89 -15.03 1.38
N SER A 69 14.15 -15.28 1.78
CA SER A 69 14.88 -14.46 2.76
C SER A 69 15.21 -13.07 2.22
N ASP A 70 15.48 -12.97 0.91
CA ASP A 70 15.96 -11.74 0.26
C ASP A 70 14.81 -10.76 -0.04
N LEU A 71 13.65 -11.25 -0.52
CA LEU A 71 12.48 -10.40 -0.75
C LEU A 71 11.88 -9.89 0.57
N SER A 72 11.85 -10.73 1.60
CA SER A 72 11.38 -10.34 2.94
C SER A 72 12.20 -9.17 3.49
N ALA A 73 13.53 -9.23 3.40
CA ALA A 73 14.42 -8.14 3.80
C ALA A 73 14.12 -6.84 3.03
N LEU A 74 13.94 -6.94 1.71
CA LEU A 74 13.61 -5.78 0.88
C LEU A 74 12.21 -5.19 1.21
N LEU A 75 11.24 -6.01 1.60
CA LEU A 75 9.93 -5.52 2.07
C LEU A 75 10.03 -4.82 3.43
N PHE A 76 10.92 -5.27 4.33
CA PHE A 76 11.24 -4.55 5.55
C PHE A 76 11.91 -3.20 5.25
N ASP A 77 12.83 -3.15 4.28
CA ASP A 77 13.43 -1.90 3.83
C ASP A 77 12.38 -0.96 3.24
N LEU A 78 11.45 -1.47 2.43
CA LEU A 78 10.32 -0.68 1.92
C LEU A 78 9.43 -0.13 3.06
N LYS A 79 9.16 -0.93 4.10
CA LYS A 79 8.45 -0.48 5.30
C LYS A 79 9.18 0.70 5.95
N THR A 80 10.50 0.61 6.05
CA THR A 80 11.38 1.65 6.59
C THR A 80 11.29 2.93 5.75
N ILE A 81 11.36 2.83 4.42
CA ILE A 81 11.20 3.99 3.51
C ILE A 81 9.87 4.72 3.76
N ILE A 82 8.76 3.98 3.84
CA ILE A 82 7.44 4.59 4.07
C ILE A 82 7.37 5.25 5.46
N GLN A 83 7.97 4.62 6.47
CA GLN A 83 8.05 5.18 7.82
C GLN A 83 8.85 6.49 7.84
N GLU A 84 10.02 6.53 7.19
CA GLU A 84 10.83 7.74 7.09
C GLU A 84 10.08 8.88 6.38
N ILE A 85 9.34 8.58 5.30
CA ILE A 85 8.50 9.58 4.61
C ILE A 85 7.42 10.14 5.57
N SER A 86 6.85 9.30 6.43
CA SER A 86 5.92 9.76 7.46
C SER A 86 6.58 10.73 8.43
N GLU A 87 7.78 10.39 8.91
CA GLU A 87 8.54 11.22 9.85
C GLU A 87 8.99 12.53 9.22
N GLU A 88 9.36 12.52 7.94
CA GLU A 88 9.63 13.74 7.15
C GLU A 88 8.41 14.67 7.12
N PHE A 89 7.20 14.13 6.93
CA PHE A 89 5.99 14.95 6.98
C PHE A 89 5.67 15.47 8.38
N ASP A 90 6.03 14.75 9.43
CA ASP A 90 5.83 15.21 10.80
C ASP A 90 6.79 16.36 11.18
N LYS A 91 7.92 16.48 10.48
CA LYS A 91 8.81 17.65 10.59
C LYS A 91 8.25 18.91 9.93
N LEU A 92 7.22 18.80 9.08
CA LEU A 92 6.57 19.96 8.45
C LEU A 92 5.68 20.72 9.46
N PRO A 93 5.47 22.03 9.25
CA PRO A 93 4.49 22.79 10.02
C PRO A 93 3.10 22.15 9.97
N VAL A 94 2.39 22.16 11.10
CA VAL A 94 1.12 21.42 11.30
C VAL A 94 0.09 21.70 10.20
N PHE A 95 0.00 22.94 9.73
CA PHE A 95 -0.95 23.35 8.69
C PHE A 95 -0.59 22.88 7.27
N ILE A 96 0.67 22.49 7.02
CA ILE A 96 1.13 21.95 5.73
C ILE A 96 1.00 20.43 5.68
N ARG A 97 1.06 19.74 6.83
CA ARG A 97 1.01 18.26 6.89
C ARG A 97 -0.19 17.66 6.15
N PRO A 98 -1.43 18.17 6.28
CA PRO A 98 -2.57 17.62 5.54
C PRO A 98 -2.39 17.73 4.02
N LEU A 99 -1.81 18.84 3.55
CA LEU A 99 -1.55 19.07 2.12
C LEU A 99 -0.46 18.12 1.61
N ALA A 100 0.64 17.94 2.36
CA ALA A 100 1.71 17.02 1.99
C ALA A 100 1.22 15.57 1.93
N ARG A 101 0.46 15.12 2.95
CA ARG A 101 -0.14 13.77 2.99
C ARG A 101 -1.16 13.54 1.87
N SER A 102 -1.98 14.55 1.56
CA SER A 102 -2.92 14.49 0.43
C SER A 102 -2.19 14.45 -0.91
N GLY A 103 -1.14 15.26 -1.08
CA GLY A 103 -0.28 15.26 -2.27
C GLY A 103 0.42 13.92 -2.48
N PHE A 104 0.92 13.31 -1.40
CA PHE A 104 1.47 11.96 -1.43
C PHE A 104 0.43 10.94 -1.89
N LYS A 105 -0.75 10.89 -1.25
CA LYS A 105 -1.83 9.96 -1.64
C LYS A 105 -2.20 10.11 -3.11
N LYS A 106 -2.29 11.34 -3.62
CA LYS A 106 -2.61 11.60 -5.03
C LYS A 106 -1.56 11.05 -6.00
N LYS A 107 -0.27 11.07 -5.63
CA LYS A 107 0.84 10.67 -6.51
C LYS A 107 1.24 9.20 -6.33
N ALA A 108 1.24 8.71 -5.10
CA ALA A 108 1.62 7.34 -4.72
C ALA A 108 0.41 6.38 -4.60
N VAL A 109 -0.79 6.85 -4.98
CA VAL A 109 -2.08 6.12 -5.01
C VAL A 109 -2.65 5.75 -3.63
N LEU A 110 -1.81 5.36 -2.67
CA LEU A 110 -2.20 5.04 -1.30
C LEU A 110 -1.75 6.12 -0.32
N SER A 111 -2.50 6.27 0.79
CA SER A 111 -2.00 7.03 1.93
C SER A 111 -0.80 6.32 2.57
N ILE A 112 -0.02 7.05 3.37
CA ILE A 112 1.10 6.47 4.13
C ILE A 112 0.63 5.31 4.99
N GLN A 113 -0.49 5.47 5.70
CA GLN A 113 -1.05 4.43 6.56
C GLN A 113 -1.46 3.18 5.77
N ASN A 114 -2.03 3.37 4.58
CA ASN A 114 -2.41 2.25 3.72
C ASN A 114 -1.19 1.55 3.13
N TRP A 115 -0.12 2.29 2.81
CA TRP A 115 1.18 1.70 2.45
C TRP A 115 1.76 0.87 3.59
N GLN A 116 1.79 1.40 4.81
CA GLN A 116 2.31 0.67 5.98
C GLN A 116 1.54 -0.63 6.23
N ARG A 117 0.20 -0.57 6.23
CA ARG A 117 -0.67 -1.76 6.38
C ARG A 117 -0.45 -2.76 5.25
N TYR A 118 -0.37 -2.27 4.01
CA TYR A 118 -0.17 -3.14 2.85
C TYR A 118 1.17 -3.87 2.92
N ILE A 119 2.27 -3.16 3.23
CA ILE A 119 3.59 -3.79 3.36
C ILE A 119 3.61 -4.77 4.54
N GLU A 120 2.95 -4.44 5.65
CA GLU A 120 2.83 -5.34 6.80
C GLU A 120 2.08 -6.64 6.45
N GLN A 121 1.00 -6.54 5.67
CA GLN A 121 0.33 -7.71 5.11
C GLN A 121 1.26 -8.49 4.19
N LEU A 122 2.00 -7.83 3.30
CA LEU A 122 2.95 -8.51 2.40
C LEU A 122 4.05 -9.26 3.15
N VAL A 123 4.62 -8.67 4.19
CA VAL A 123 5.64 -9.32 5.04
C VAL A 123 5.05 -10.55 5.73
N GLN A 124 3.80 -10.47 6.20
CA GLN A 124 3.10 -11.61 6.82
C GLN A 124 2.77 -12.71 5.79
N THR A 125 2.26 -12.34 4.61
CA THR A 125 1.92 -13.27 3.52
C THR A 125 3.16 -13.97 2.97
N ASN A 126 4.25 -13.23 2.75
CA ASN A 126 5.52 -13.78 2.28
C ASN A 126 6.10 -14.79 3.28
N SER A 127 5.92 -14.55 4.59
CA SER A 127 6.37 -15.48 5.62
C SER A 127 5.54 -16.78 5.71
N VAL A 128 4.34 -16.81 5.12
CA VAL A 128 3.33 -17.85 5.33
C VAL A 128 2.96 -18.54 4.01
N ASN A 129 3.89 -18.77 3.06
CA ASN A 129 3.64 -19.53 1.81
C ASN A 129 2.28 -19.24 1.13
N ALA A 130 1.80 -18.00 1.28
CA ALA A 130 0.47 -17.60 0.86
C ALA A 130 0.61 -16.87 -0.47
N ASN A 131 -0.42 -16.96 -1.30
CA ASN A 131 -0.40 -16.49 -2.68
C ASN A 131 -0.08 -14.99 -2.75
N PHE A 132 1.19 -14.67 -2.98
CA PHE A 132 1.71 -13.32 -3.02
C PHE A 132 1.44 -12.72 -4.40
N ASP A 133 0.62 -11.67 -4.44
CA ASP A 133 0.26 -11.00 -5.69
C ASP A 133 1.37 -10.02 -6.11
N HIS A 134 2.33 -10.55 -6.87
CA HIS A 134 3.45 -9.79 -7.44
C HIS A 134 2.98 -8.68 -8.39
N GLU A 135 1.93 -8.90 -9.19
CA GLU A 135 1.44 -7.91 -10.15
C GLU A 135 0.84 -6.70 -9.42
N LEU A 136 0.06 -6.92 -8.38
CA LEU A 136 -0.50 -5.84 -7.57
C LEU A 136 0.59 -5.03 -6.88
N LEU A 137 1.65 -5.69 -6.40
CA LEU A 137 2.80 -5.01 -5.81
C LEU A 137 3.50 -4.13 -6.85
N LEU A 138 3.83 -4.67 -8.03
CA LEU A 138 4.48 -3.93 -9.11
C LEU A 138 3.64 -2.72 -9.56
N HIS A 139 2.32 -2.90 -9.69
CA HIS A 139 1.39 -1.83 -10.05
C HIS A 139 1.38 -0.70 -9.01
N ARG A 140 1.45 -1.03 -7.71
CA ARG A 140 1.50 -0.03 -6.62
C ARG A 140 2.88 0.63 -6.48
N LEU A 141 3.97 -0.09 -6.74
CA LEU A 141 5.33 0.45 -6.67
C LEU A 141 5.62 1.50 -7.74
N ALA A 142 5.03 1.38 -8.93
CA ALA A 142 5.30 2.33 -10.02
C ALA A 142 4.92 3.79 -9.68
N PRO A 143 3.71 4.09 -9.16
CA PRO A 143 3.37 5.43 -8.65
C PRO A 143 4.26 5.92 -7.50
N LEU A 144 4.65 5.04 -6.57
CA LEU A 144 5.56 5.39 -5.47
C LEU A 144 6.95 5.76 -5.98
N GLU A 145 7.47 5.01 -6.95
CA GLU A 145 8.75 5.30 -7.62
C GLU A 145 8.70 6.67 -8.30
N ASN A 146 7.63 6.97 -9.02
CA ASN A 146 7.43 8.25 -9.69
C ASN A 146 7.34 9.40 -8.68
N TYR A 147 6.68 9.20 -7.54
CA TYR A 147 6.67 10.17 -6.45
C TYR A 147 8.09 10.46 -5.97
N ILE A 148 8.86 9.43 -5.62
CA ILE A 148 10.24 9.57 -5.10
C ILE A 148 11.15 10.27 -6.11
N LYS A 149 11.06 9.92 -7.40
CA LYS A 149 11.80 10.60 -8.48
C LYS A 149 11.48 12.09 -8.59
N GLY A 150 10.24 12.48 -8.27
CA GLY A 150 9.78 13.87 -8.34
C GLY A 150 10.24 14.74 -7.17
N VAL A 151 10.52 14.14 -6.00
CA VAL A 151 10.84 14.88 -4.75
C VAL A 151 12.01 15.86 -4.92
N PRO A 152 13.17 15.51 -5.49
CA PRO A 152 14.29 16.45 -5.60
C PRO A 152 13.94 17.70 -6.41
N ALA A 153 13.23 17.53 -7.54
CA ALA A 153 12.81 18.63 -8.39
C ALA A 153 11.74 19.51 -7.75
N GLU A 154 10.86 18.93 -6.92
CA GLU A 154 9.87 19.69 -6.15
C GLU A 154 10.53 20.47 -5.01
N THR A 155 11.44 19.85 -4.27
CA THR A 155 12.20 20.48 -3.19
C THR A 155 13.04 21.67 -3.69
N ALA A 156 13.66 21.54 -4.86
CA ALA A 156 14.42 22.61 -5.50
C ALA A 156 13.59 23.87 -5.84
N ARG A 157 12.25 23.79 -5.84
CA ARG A 157 11.37 24.95 -6.02
C ARG A 157 11.28 25.82 -4.77
N PHE A 158 11.62 25.28 -3.61
CA PHE A 158 11.43 25.92 -2.31
C PHE A 158 12.74 26.31 -1.61
N THR A 159 13.88 25.80 -2.06
CA THR A 159 15.19 26.12 -1.50
C THR A 159 16.29 26.12 -2.57
N LYS A 160 17.35 26.88 -2.32
CA LYS A 160 18.58 26.94 -3.14
C LYS A 160 19.81 26.38 -2.40
N ASP A 161 19.60 25.78 -1.23
CA ASP A 161 20.67 25.14 -0.47
C ASP A 161 21.15 23.89 -1.21
N GLU A 162 22.32 23.99 -1.84
CA GLU A 162 22.90 22.92 -2.65
C GLU A 162 23.25 21.69 -1.84
N GLN A 163 23.70 21.86 -0.58
CA GLN A 163 24.04 20.74 0.27
C GLN A 163 22.78 19.95 0.63
N PHE A 164 21.74 20.64 1.07
CA PHE A 164 20.46 20.02 1.38
C PHE A 164 19.84 19.34 0.15
N LEU A 165 19.90 19.96 -1.03
CA LEU A 165 19.39 19.35 -2.27
C LEU A 165 20.18 18.09 -2.65
N ASN A 166 21.49 18.06 -2.42
CA ASN A 166 22.30 16.88 -2.63
C ASN A 166 21.93 15.74 -1.66
N GLU A 167 21.72 16.05 -0.38
CA GLU A 167 21.25 15.08 0.62
C GLU A 167 19.90 14.47 0.22
N VAL A 168 18.93 15.30 -0.20
CA VAL A 168 17.63 14.85 -0.70
C VAL A 168 17.79 13.94 -1.92
N ASN A 169 18.68 14.28 -2.84
CA ASN A 169 18.93 13.47 -4.03
C ASN A 169 19.52 12.09 -3.67
N ILE A 170 20.52 12.05 -2.79
CA ILE A 170 21.13 10.79 -2.31
C ILE A 170 20.07 9.92 -1.63
N THR A 171 19.27 10.50 -0.72
CA THR A 171 18.18 9.76 -0.05
C THR A 171 17.18 9.21 -1.05
N CYS A 172 16.76 9.99 -2.05
CA CYS A 172 15.85 9.52 -3.08
C CYS A 172 16.48 8.40 -3.94
N GLN A 173 17.75 8.50 -4.29
CA GLN A 173 18.45 7.45 -5.05
C GLN A 173 18.53 6.14 -4.28
N ASN A 174 18.90 6.19 -2.99
CA ASN A 174 18.95 5.00 -2.14
C ASN A 174 17.58 4.30 -2.06
N ARG A 175 16.51 5.08 -1.91
CA ARG A 175 15.13 4.56 -1.93
C ARG A 175 14.79 3.90 -3.26
N LEU A 176 15.16 4.50 -4.38
CA LEU A 176 14.89 3.95 -5.72
C LEU A 176 15.62 2.63 -5.97
N ILE A 177 16.84 2.47 -5.44
CA ILE A 177 17.59 1.20 -5.53
C ILE A 177 16.81 0.06 -4.87
N ILE A 178 16.25 0.30 -3.68
CA ILE A 178 15.43 -0.70 -2.96
C ILE A 178 14.18 -1.05 -3.78
N LEU A 179 13.48 -0.05 -4.32
CA LEU A 179 12.30 -0.28 -5.17
C LEU A 179 12.64 -1.10 -6.43
N GLN A 180 13.78 -0.84 -7.05
CA GLN A 180 14.26 -1.60 -8.21
C GLN A 180 14.64 -3.03 -7.83
N ALA A 181 15.29 -3.23 -6.68
CA ALA A 181 15.62 -4.54 -6.17
C ALA A 181 14.35 -5.38 -5.95
N ILE A 182 13.31 -4.83 -5.32
CA ILE A 182 12.01 -5.50 -5.15
C ILE A 182 11.41 -5.88 -6.50
N LYS A 183 11.39 -4.94 -7.47
CA LYS A 183 10.85 -5.19 -8.81
C LYS A 183 11.58 -6.28 -9.59
N SER A 184 12.87 -6.49 -9.34
CA SER A 184 13.64 -7.57 -9.98
C SER A 184 13.43 -8.96 -9.38
N LYS A 185 12.77 -9.01 -8.22
CA LYS A 185 12.47 -10.24 -7.47
C LYS A 185 10.99 -10.65 -7.60
N CYS A 186 10.19 -9.83 -8.28
CA CYS A 186 8.79 -10.07 -8.63
C CYS A 186 8.67 -10.32 -10.13
#